data_AF-A0A1L9WSB7-F1
#
_entry.id   AF-A0A1L9WSB7-F1
#
_cell.length_a   1.000
_cell.length_b   1.000
_cell.length_c   1.000
_cell.angle_alpha   90.00
_cell.angle_beta   90.00
_cell.angle_gamma   90.00
#
_symmetry.space_group_name_H-M   'P 1'
#
loop_
_entity.id
_entity.type
_entity.pdbx_description
1 polymer ?
#
loop_
_entity_poly.entity_id
_entity_poly.type
_entity_poly.pdbx_seq_one_letter_code
_entity_poly.pdbx_strand_id
1 'polypeptide(L)'
;MGLGKWGCLLTGYLGICIGVNRMGVHPDYRRQGVGRMLMQWGHERIDAWGHECFIESGAMGRWLYEECGYRRLMALAVDCHRKNPSAEWERLMFEYRSVGMLLLWRPPRGVWDERVPAGPWAVTEGTWQDVGVERADDTSTLTEDAQVEEDLGPC
;
A
#
# COMPACT_ATOMS: atom_id res chain seq x y z
N MET A 1 -28.77 -3.67 -39.01
CA MET A 1 -28.04 -4.72 -38.26
C MET A 1 -26.57 -4.50 -38.57
N GLY A 2 -25.66 -4.04 -37.71
CA GLY A 2 -25.63 -3.80 -36.27
C GLY A 2 -24.16 -3.52 -35.98
N LEU A 3 -23.67 -2.31 -36.26
CA LEU A 3 -22.32 -1.90 -35.87
C LEU A 3 -22.30 -1.75 -34.35
N GLY A 4 -21.60 -2.69 -33.69
CA GLY A 4 -21.35 -2.69 -32.26
C GLY A 4 -20.65 -1.41 -31.85
N LYS A 5 -21.31 -0.68 -30.96
CA LYS A 5 -20.87 0.59 -30.40
C LYS A 5 -19.73 0.29 -29.42
N TRP A 6 -18.49 0.31 -29.91
CA TRP A 6 -17.29 0.45 -29.09
C TRP A 6 -16.97 1.93 -28.80
N GLY A 7 -17.99 2.79 -28.87
CA GLY A 7 -17.89 4.20 -28.57
C GLY A 7 -18.26 4.46 -27.12
N CYS A 8 -17.35 5.14 -26.42
CA CYS A 8 -17.51 5.74 -25.08
C CYS A 8 -17.02 4.86 -23.92
N LEU A 9 -15.79 5.09 -23.46
CA LEU A 9 -15.37 5.04 -22.04
C LEU A 9 -13.90 5.51 -21.82
N LEU A 10 -13.38 6.45 -22.63
CA LEU A 10 -12.05 7.06 -22.40
C LEU A 10 -12.08 8.60 -22.34
N THR A 11 -13.26 9.21 -22.36
CA THR A 11 -13.42 10.66 -22.14
C THR A 11 -14.09 10.92 -20.80
N GLY A 12 -13.26 11.16 -19.78
CA GLY A 12 -13.70 11.77 -18.53
C GLY A 12 -12.79 11.41 -17.36
N TYR A 13 -11.88 12.33 -17.02
CA TYR A 13 -10.89 12.25 -15.94
C TYR A 13 -9.61 11.46 -16.27
N LEU A 14 -8.61 12.18 -16.79
CA LEU A 14 -7.27 12.04 -16.24
C LEU A 14 -7.37 12.49 -14.77
N GLY A 15 -7.90 11.61 -13.91
CA GLY A 15 -8.27 11.93 -12.54
C GLY A 15 -7.01 12.24 -11.76
N ILE A 16 -6.82 13.52 -11.42
CA ILE A 16 -5.80 13.90 -10.46
C ILE A 16 -6.19 13.24 -9.14
N CYS A 17 -5.42 12.23 -8.76
CA CYS A 17 -5.56 11.52 -7.50
C CYS A 17 -4.70 12.20 -6.44
N ILE A 18 -5.23 12.40 -5.23
CA ILE A 18 -4.46 12.97 -4.13
C ILE A 18 -3.92 11.85 -3.23
N GLY A 19 -2.61 11.82 -3.06
CA GLY A 19 -1.93 10.88 -2.16
C GLY A 19 -1.58 11.52 -0.82
N VAL A 20 -1.70 10.77 0.27
CA VAL A 20 -1.07 11.14 1.55
C VAL A 20 0.38 10.67 1.53
N ASN A 21 1.34 11.60 1.51
CA ASN A 21 2.76 11.25 1.49
C ASN A 21 3.28 10.79 2.87
N ARG A 22 3.02 11.57 3.92
CA ARG A 22 3.43 11.26 5.29
C ARG A 22 2.41 11.77 6.29
N MET A 23 2.04 10.91 7.24
CA MET A 23 1.23 11.25 8.40
C MET A 23 1.79 10.49 9.60
N GLY A 24 1.92 11.16 10.73
CA GLY A 24 2.36 10.56 11.97
C GLY A 24 1.74 11.23 13.17
N VAL A 25 1.47 10.44 14.21
CA VAL A 25 1.09 10.93 15.53
C VAL A 25 2.14 10.44 16.51
N HIS A 26 2.61 11.35 17.35
CA HIS A 26 3.56 11.05 18.42
C HIS A 26 3.00 9.90 19.29
N PRO A 27 3.81 8.87 19.64
CA PRO A 27 3.34 7.67 20.34
C PRO A 27 2.45 7.95 21.55
N ASP A 28 2.85 8.90 22.40
CA ASP A 28 2.12 9.26 23.64
C ASP A 28 0.72 9.84 23.39
N TYR A 29 0.45 10.34 22.18
CA TYR A 29 -0.82 10.94 21.79
C TYR A 29 -1.63 10.05 20.83
N ARG A 30 -1.18 8.81 20.60
CA ARG A 30 -1.94 7.84 19.79
C ARG A 30 -3.20 7.41 20.52
N ARG A 31 -4.22 6.98 19.75
CA ARG A 31 -5.53 6.53 20.25
C ARG A 31 -6.33 7.61 20.99
N GLN A 32 -5.94 8.89 20.88
CA GLN A 32 -6.66 10.05 21.41
C GLN A 32 -7.39 10.85 20.32
N GLY A 33 -7.57 10.28 19.12
CA GLY A 33 -8.28 10.94 18.01
C GLY A 33 -7.45 11.89 17.15
N VAL A 34 -6.18 12.17 17.50
CA VAL A 34 -5.31 13.09 16.74
C VAL A 34 -5.18 12.66 15.26
N GLY A 35 -4.98 11.37 15.00
CA GLY A 35 -4.90 10.86 13.62
C GLY A 35 -6.20 11.07 12.82
N ARG A 36 -7.35 10.93 13.47
CA ARG A 36 -8.66 11.19 12.87
C ARG A 36 -8.84 12.68 12.55
N MET A 37 -8.37 13.58 13.43
CA MET A 37 -8.39 15.02 13.17
C MET A 37 -7.53 15.39 11.96
N LEU A 38 -6.34 14.80 11.81
CA LEU A 38 -5.49 15.00 10.64
C LEU A 38 -6.16 14.51 9.34
N MET A 39 -6.79 13.33 9.39
CA MET A 39 -7.56 12.80 8.25
C MET A 39 -8.71 13.71 7.87
N GLN A 40 -9.49 14.18 8.85
CA GLN A 40 -10.62 15.10 8.64
C GLN A 40 -10.18 16.38 7.94
N TRP A 41 -9.10 17.01 8.42
CA TRP A 41 -8.52 18.21 7.81
C TRP A 41 -8.06 17.98 6.36
N GLY A 42 -7.52 16.79 6.06
CA GLY A 42 -7.11 16.40 4.71
C GLY A 42 -8.31 16.18 3.79
N HIS A 43 -9.35 15.51 4.29
CA HIS A 43 -10.60 15.26 3.57
C HIS A 43 -11.30 16.56 3.20
N GLU A 44 -11.39 17.52 4.11
CA GLU A 44 -11.99 18.83 3.82
C GLU A 44 -11.37 19.51 2.59
N ARG A 45 -10.05 19.35 2.37
CA ARG A 45 -9.34 19.89 1.20
C ARG A 45 -9.60 19.07 -0.06
N ILE A 46 -9.44 17.76 0.03
CA ILE A 46 -9.62 16.84 -1.10
C ILE A 46 -11.06 16.88 -1.61
N ASP A 47 -12.02 16.96 -0.68
CA ASP A 47 -13.45 16.97 -0.97
C ASP A 47 -13.88 18.30 -1.60
N ALA A 48 -13.24 19.42 -1.23
CA ALA A 48 -13.46 20.70 -1.89
C ALA A 48 -13.04 20.68 -3.37
N TRP A 49 -12.04 19.88 -3.72
CA TRP A 49 -11.61 19.69 -5.12
C TRP A 49 -12.37 18.56 -5.83
N GLY A 50 -13.13 17.74 -5.09
CA GLY A 50 -13.85 16.61 -5.64
C GLY A 50 -12.93 15.50 -6.17
N HIS A 51 -11.74 15.35 -5.59
CA HIS A 51 -10.78 14.32 -5.99
C HIS A 51 -10.91 13.04 -5.17
N GLU A 52 -10.50 11.93 -5.76
CA GLU A 52 -10.29 10.67 -5.06
C GLU A 52 -8.96 10.68 -4.30
N CYS A 53 -8.82 9.78 -3.33
CA CYS A 53 -7.63 9.72 -2.49
C CYS A 53 -7.07 8.31 -2.35
N PHE A 54 -5.75 8.20 -2.48
CA PHE A 54 -4.99 6.97 -2.22
C PHE A 54 -4.07 7.15 -1.01
N ILE A 55 -3.90 6.07 -0.25
CA ILE A 55 -3.01 6.02 0.91
C ILE A 55 -2.18 4.77 0.84
N GLU A 56 -0.87 4.95 0.94
CA GLU A 56 0.10 3.88 1.18
C GLU A 56 0.41 3.87 2.69
N SER A 57 0.19 2.73 3.35
CA SER A 57 0.41 2.63 4.79
C SER A 57 0.80 1.24 5.22
N GLY A 58 1.63 1.14 6.26
CA GLY A 58 1.79 -0.11 7.01
C GLY A 58 0.50 -0.55 7.72
N ALA A 59 0.47 -1.80 8.15
CA ALA A 59 -0.70 -2.44 8.79
C ALA A 59 -1.24 -1.68 10.02
N MET A 60 -0.39 -0.97 10.77
CA MET A 60 -0.78 -0.24 11.97
C MET A 60 -1.79 0.89 11.71
N GLY A 61 -1.70 1.55 10.55
CA GLY A 61 -2.60 2.64 10.16
C GLY A 61 -3.95 2.17 9.60
N ARG A 62 -4.09 0.87 9.29
CA ARG A 62 -5.26 0.30 8.59
C ARG A 62 -6.58 0.74 9.20
N TRP A 63 -6.74 0.52 10.51
CA TRP A 63 -8.00 0.75 11.21
C TRP A 63 -8.45 2.21 11.14
N LEU A 64 -7.50 3.15 11.28
CA LEU A 64 -7.77 4.57 11.16
C LEU A 64 -8.32 4.91 9.77
N TYR A 65 -7.68 4.40 8.71
CA TYR A 65 -8.09 4.73 7.35
C TYR A 65 -9.42 4.07 6.96
N GLU A 66 -9.66 2.81 7.36
CA GLU A 66 -10.96 2.15 7.15
C GLU A 66 -12.10 2.90 7.84
N GLU A 67 -11.89 3.36 9.08
CA GLU A 67 -12.85 4.22 9.80
C GLU A 67 -13.06 5.60 9.14
N CYS A 68 -12.09 6.07 8.36
CA CYS A 68 -12.18 7.32 7.60
C CYS A 68 -12.75 7.12 6.19
N GLY A 69 -13.34 5.95 5.89
CA GLY A 69 -14.05 5.68 4.65
C GLY A 69 -13.18 5.19 3.49
N TYR A 70 -11.95 4.76 3.77
CA TYR A 70 -11.11 4.09 2.79
C TYR A 70 -11.41 2.59 2.72
N ARG A 71 -11.18 2.00 1.56
CA ARG A 71 -11.15 0.55 1.37
C ARG A 71 -9.77 0.11 0.89
N ARG A 72 -9.36 -1.08 1.32
CA ARG A 72 -8.10 -1.69 0.88
C ARG A 72 -8.24 -2.11 -0.58
N LEU A 73 -7.26 -1.72 -1.40
CA LEU A 73 -7.15 -2.16 -2.79
C LEU A 73 -6.22 -3.35 -2.91
N MET A 74 -5.04 -3.27 -2.29
CA MET A 74 -4.04 -4.33 -2.30
C MET A 74 -3.19 -4.26 -1.04
N ALA A 75 -2.49 -5.36 -0.74
CA ALA A 75 -1.28 -5.29 0.05
C ALA A 75 -0.10 -5.85 -0.74
N LEU A 76 1.05 -5.26 -0.46
CA LEU A 76 2.34 -5.70 -0.92
C LEU A 76 3.11 -6.22 0.29
N ALA A 77 3.47 -7.49 0.26
CA ALA A 77 4.42 -8.07 1.20
C ALA A 77 5.66 -8.49 0.39
N VAL A 78 6.83 -8.10 0.87
CA VAL A 78 8.09 -8.58 0.29
C VAL A 78 8.32 -9.99 0.82
N ASP A 79 8.45 -10.96 -0.10
CA ASP A 79 8.89 -12.29 0.26
C ASP A 79 10.37 -12.23 0.65
N CYS A 80 10.62 -12.43 1.94
CA CYS A 80 11.96 -12.49 2.52
C CYS A 80 12.40 -13.94 2.78
N HIS A 81 11.79 -14.92 2.11
CA HIS A 81 12.21 -16.30 2.25
C HIS A 81 13.61 -16.51 1.65
N ARG A 82 14.54 -17.01 2.46
CA ARG A 82 15.90 -17.39 2.04
C ARG A 82 16.17 -18.87 2.33
N LYS A 83 16.74 -19.58 1.37
CA LYS A 83 17.20 -20.97 1.59
C LYS A 83 18.43 -20.95 2.50
N ASN A 84 18.38 -21.73 3.59
CA ASN A 84 19.45 -21.86 4.59
C ASN A 84 19.86 -20.49 5.22
N PRO A 85 18.96 -19.84 5.98
CA PRO A 85 19.21 -18.52 6.55
C PRO A 85 20.37 -18.55 7.55
N SER A 86 21.16 -17.47 7.60
CA SER A 86 22.15 -17.27 8.66
C SER A 86 21.46 -16.84 9.97
N ALA A 87 22.13 -17.01 11.11
CA ALA A 87 21.64 -16.51 12.39
C ALA A 87 21.39 -14.99 12.38
N GLU A 88 22.22 -14.24 11.64
CA GLU A 88 22.03 -12.81 11.42
C GLU A 88 20.75 -12.52 10.62
N TRP A 89 20.47 -13.30 9.57
CA TRP A 89 19.23 -13.18 8.80
C TRP A 89 18.00 -13.43 9.67
N GLU A 90 18.03 -14.49 10.48
CA GLU A 90 16.93 -14.81 11.39
C GLU A 90 16.68 -13.70 12.42
N ARG A 91 17.76 -13.15 13.00
CA ARG A 91 17.70 -12.00 13.90
C ARG A 91 17.08 -10.78 13.21
N LEU A 92 17.55 -10.43 12.01
CA LEU A 92 17.02 -9.29 11.25
C LEU A 92 15.55 -9.47 10.90
N MET A 93 15.14 -10.67 10.48
CA MET A 93 13.74 -10.98 10.20
C MET A 93 12.86 -10.85 11.45
N PHE A 94 13.38 -11.21 12.62
CA PHE A 94 12.68 -11.04 13.89
C PHE A 94 12.58 -9.56 14.32
N GLU A 95 13.66 -8.80 14.19
CA GLU A 95 13.75 -7.39 14.61
C GLU A 95 12.98 -6.45 13.68
N TYR A 96 13.14 -6.61 12.37
CA TYR A 96 12.65 -5.66 11.37
C TYR A 96 11.36 -6.08 10.68
N ARG A 97 10.88 -7.32 10.91
CA ARG A 97 9.66 -7.96 10.38
C ARG A 97 9.07 -7.26 9.16
N SER A 98 9.10 -7.87 7.98
CA SER A 98 8.49 -7.25 6.79
C SER A 98 7.02 -6.88 7.06
N VAL A 99 6.77 -5.59 7.27
CA VAL A 99 5.43 -5.08 7.50
C VAL A 99 4.83 -4.89 6.12
N GLY A 100 3.82 -5.71 5.80
CA GLY A 100 3.08 -5.53 4.55
C GLY A 100 2.60 -4.09 4.40
N MET A 101 2.80 -3.54 3.20
CA MET A 101 2.31 -2.22 2.82
C MET A 101 0.91 -2.38 2.24
N LEU A 102 -0.03 -1.58 2.72
CA LEU A 102 -1.39 -1.51 2.23
C LEU A 102 -1.52 -0.31 1.29
N LEU A 103 -2.17 -0.53 0.15
CA LEU A 103 -2.72 0.54 -0.66
C LEU A 103 -4.22 0.62 -0.36
N LEU A 104 -4.67 1.78 0.09
CA LEU A 104 -6.07 2.06 0.37
C LEU A 104 -6.58 3.20 -0.51
N TRP A 105 -7.87 3.18 -0.80
CA TRP A 105 -8.51 4.14 -1.67
C TRP A 105 -9.85 4.62 -1.12
N ARG A 106 -10.15 5.89 -1.38
CA ARG A 106 -11.42 6.54 -1.04
C ARG A 106 -11.95 7.27 -2.28
N PRO A 107 -13.23 7.06 -2.66
CA PRO A 107 -13.84 7.77 -3.77
C PRO A 107 -13.96 9.27 -3.48
N PRO A 108 -14.22 10.11 -4.51
CA PRO A 108 -14.48 11.53 -4.33
C PRO A 108 -15.56 11.78 -3.27
N ARG A 109 -15.25 12.65 -2.30
CA ARG A 109 -16.15 12.98 -1.18
C ARG A 109 -16.56 11.80 -0.30
N GLY A 110 -15.90 10.64 -0.44
CA GLY A 110 -16.23 9.44 0.31
C GLY A 110 -17.60 8.84 -0.04
N VAL A 111 -18.16 9.22 -1.19
CA VAL A 111 -19.48 8.75 -1.63
C VAL A 111 -19.32 7.44 -2.40
N TRP A 112 -19.93 6.38 -1.87
CA TRP A 112 -19.96 5.05 -2.49
C TRP A 112 -21.29 4.87 -3.23
N ASP A 113 -21.37 5.38 -4.45
CA ASP A 113 -22.55 5.25 -5.33
C ASP A 113 -22.32 4.21 -6.44
N GLU A 114 -23.33 4.02 -7.31
CA GLU A 114 -23.26 3.11 -8.46
C GLU A 114 -22.20 3.49 -9.50
N ARG A 115 -21.67 4.72 -9.44
CA ARG A 115 -20.61 5.21 -10.34
C ARG A 115 -19.24 4.74 -9.86
N VAL A 116 -19.10 4.42 -8.57
CA VAL A 116 -17.92 3.76 -8.06
C VAL A 116 -17.87 2.36 -8.66
N PRO A 117 -16.81 2.00 -9.40
CA PRO A 117 -16.76 0.70 -10.04
C PRO A 117 -16.96 -0.44 -9.01
N ALA A 118 -17.60 -1.51 -9.45
CA ALA A 118 -17.54 -2.79 -8.76
C ALA A 118 -16.27 -3.49 -9.26
N GLY A 119 -15.14 -3.24 -8.63
CA GLY A 119 -13.86 -3.76 -9.08
C GLY A 119 -13.19 -4.67 -8.05
N PRO A 120 -11.94 -5.08 -8.31
CA PRO A 120 -11.26 -6.19 -7.63
C PRO A 120 -10.98 -5.99 -6.12
N TRP A 121 -11.45 -4.91 -5.52
CA TRP A 121 -11.22 -4.42 -4.14
C TRP A 121 -11.98 -5.14 -3.02
N ALA A 122 -12.72 -6.20 -3.32
CA ALA A 122 -13.13 -7.14 -2.28
C ALA A 122 -11.88 -7.94 -1.87
N VAL A 123 -10.99 -7.34 -1.09
CA VAL A 123 -9.96 -8.08 -0.36
C VAL A 123 -10.71 -8.98 0.63
N THR A 124 -11.04 -10.17 0.17
CA THR A 124 -11.70 -11.22 0.95
C THR A 124 -10.65 -11.92 1.80
N GLU A 125 -11.10 -12.70 2.77
CA GLU A 125 -10.21 -13.51 3.62
C GLU A 125 -9.35 -14.49 2.79
N GLY A 126 -9.84 -14.89 1.60
CA GLY A 126 -9.13 -15.74 0.64
C GLY A 126 -8.09 -15.04 -0.24
N THR A 127 -8.01 -13.71 -0.25
CA THR A 127 -7.00 -12.98 -1.04
C THR A 127 -5.55 -13.28 -0.60
N TRP A 128 -5.38 -13.75 0.64
CA TRP A 128 -4.08 -14.10 1.23
C TRP A 128 -3.77 -15.59 1.16
N GLN A 129 -4.64 -16.41 0.57
CA GLN A 129 -4.34 -17.83 0.35
C GLN A 129 -3.33 -17.91 -0.79
N ASP A 130 -2.19 -18.55 -0.51
CA ASP A 130 -0.98 -18.61 -1.31
C ASP A 130 -1.26 -18.52 -2.82
N VAL A 131 -1.06 -17.33 -3.38
CA VAL A 131 -0.96 -17.18 -4.83
C VAL A 131 0.33 -17.91 -5.17
N GLY A 132 0.23 -19.11 -5.73
CA GLY A 132 1.37 -19.95 -6.07
C GLY A 132 2.35 -19.18 -6.95
N VAL A 133 3.36 -18.58 -6.32
CA VAL A 133 4.49 -17.99 -7.00
C VAL A 133 5.37 -19.17 -7.37
N GLU A 134 5.32 -19.58 -8.64
CA GLU A 134 6.34 -20.48 -9.16
C GLU A 134 7.70 -19.84 -8.92
N ARG A 135 8.47 -20.52 -8.08
CA ARG A 135 9.80 -20.13 -7.64
C ARG A 135 10.72 -20.17 -8.86
N ALA A 136 11.14 -19.02 -9.36
CA ALA A 136 12.24 -18.99 -10.31
C ALA A 136 13.49 -19.51 -9.57
N ASP A 137 13.89 -20.74 -9.90
CA ASP A 137 15.13 -21.34 -9.41
C ASP A 137 16.31 -20.60 -10.05
N ASP A 138 16.76 -19.52 -9.41
CA ASP A 138 18.01 -18.86 -9.77
C ASP A 138 19.19 -19.71 -9.28
N THR A 139 19.42 -20.81 -10.00
CA THR A 139 20.72 -21.48 -10.02
C THR A 139 21.58 -20.77 -11.07
N SER A 140 22.17 -19.63 -10.71
CA SER A 140 23.35 -19.13 -11.42
C SER A 140 24.43 -18.79 -10.41
N THR A 141 25.40 -19.70 -10.37
CA THR A 141 26.76 -19.52 -9.88
C THR A 141 27.26 -18.10 -10.14
N LEU A 142 27.55 -17.37 -9.08
CA LEU A 142 28.51 -16.27 -9.12
C LEU A 142 29.61 -16.61 -8.11
N THR A 143 30.69 -17.14 -8.68
CA THR A 143 32.02 -17.18 -8.11
C THR A 143 32.50 -15.77 -7.79
N GLU A 144 33.00 -15.63 -6.56
CA GLU A 144 34.11 -14.77 -6.08
C GLU A 144 34.21 -13.28 -6.47
N ASP A 145 34.54 -12.51 -5.42
CA ASP A 145 35.28 -11.25 -5.40
C ASP A 145 34.56 -9.93 -5.68
N ALA A 146 34.13 -9.28 -4.60
CA ALA A 146 34.42 -7.86 -4.40
C ALA A 146 34.50 -7.56 -2.90
N GLN A 147 35.73 -7.50 -2.39
CA GLN A 147 36.04 -6.79 -1.14
C GLN A 147 35.57 -5.33 -1.30
N VAL A 148 34.62 -4.88 -0.49
CA VAL A 148 34.41 -3.46 -0.25
C VAL A 148 34.86 -3.19 1.18
N GLU A 149 36.00 -2.52 1.23
CA GLU A 149 36.73 -2.05 2.40
C GLU A 149 35.83 -1.15 3.27
N GLU A 150 35.90 -1.35 4.59
CA GLU A 150 35.39 -0.43 5.60
C GLU A 150 36.13 0.90 5.48
N ASP A 151 35.43 1.99 5.16
CA ASP A 151 35.91 3.33 5.49
C ASP A 151 34.72 4.27 5.76
N LEU A 152 34.10 4.11 6.94
CA LEU A 152 33.23 5.13 7.52
C LEU A 152 34.08 6.14 8.29
N GLY A 153 34.62 7.11 7.57
CA GLY A 153 35.12 8.36 8.15
C GLY A 153 33.96 9.23 8.69
N PRO A 154 34.19 10.03 9.75
CA PRO A 154 33.12 10.80 10.38
C PRO A 154 32.82 12.11 9.62
N CYS A 155 31.53 12.38 9.40
CA CYS A 155 30.97 13.72 9.28
C CYS A 155 29.50 13.71 9.73
#